data_AF-A0A699XB37-F1
#
_entry.id   AF-A0A699XB37-F1
#
_cell.length_a   1.000
_cell.length_b   1.000
_cell.length_c   1.000
_cell.angle_alpha   90.00
_cell.angle_beta   90.00
_cell.angle_gamma   90.00
#
_symmetry.space_group_name_H-M   'P 1'
#
loop_
_entity.id
_entity.type
_entity.pdbx_description
1 polymer ?
#
loop_
_entity_poly.entity_id
_entity_poly.type
_entity_poly.pdbx_seq_one_letter_code
_entity_poly.pdbx_strand_id
1 'polypeptide(L)'
;AEETEPFETDESAATPPPHPAYRMTARISIPAPVPMPAWTDSEVVRLLTIFSPPASPLSPWSSPPPQITFPPLPPILSPPSPILSSAPPPSLIRSLGYQ
;
A
#
# COMPACT_ATOMS: atom_id res chain seq x y z
N ALA A 1 23.61 24.65 -75.45
CA ALA A 1 23.93 23.34 -74.83
C ALA A 1 24.32 23.67 -73.40
N GLU A 2 23.39 23.85 -72.46
CA GLU A 2 22.36 22.87 -71.99
C GLU A 2 23.04 21.52 -71.69
N GLU A 3 23.01 20.93 -70.50
CA GLU A 3 22.25 21.18 -69.27
C GLU A 3 23.08 20.72 -68.06
N THR A 4 23.07 21.48 -66.96
CA THR A 4 23.34 20.89 -65.65
C THR A 4 22.08 21.14 -64.83
N GLU A 5 21.18 20.16 -64.92
CA GLU A 5 20.07 20.01 -63.97
C GLU A 5 20.61 20.23 -62.55
N PRO A 6 20.07 21.18 -61.78
CA PRO A 6 20.33 21.18 -60.35
C PRO A 6 19.69 19.90 -59.81
N PHE A 7 20.49 19.03 -59.21
CA PHE A 7 19.94 17.95 -58.40
C PHE A 7 19.01 18.60 -57.38
N GLU A 8 17.72 18.31 -57.50
CA GLU A 8 16.67 18.59 -56.53
C GLU A 8 17.20 18.10 -55.18
N THR A 9 17.81 19.03 -54.43
CA THR A 9 18.49 18.73 -53.19
C THR A 9 17.39 18.53 -52.18
N ASP A 10 16.98 17.27 -52.05
CA ASP A 10 16.45 16.68 -50.84
C ASP A 10 15.48 17.63 -50.12
N GLU A 11 14.38 17.98 -50.80
CA GLU A 11 13.14 18.39 -50.13
C GLU A 11 12.53 17.18 -49.39
N SER A 12 13.35 16.46 -48.63
CA SER A 12 12.93 15.29 -47.87
C SER A 12 13.77 15.10 -46.60
N ALA A 13 14.47 16.13 -46.12
CA ALA A 13 14.87 16.21 -44.72
C ALA A 13 13.84 16.99 -43.88
N ALA A 14 12.55 16.68 -44.06
CA ALA A 14 11.54 17.07 -43.08
C ALA A 14 11.78 16.24 -41.81
N THR A 15 12.50 16.81 -40.83
CA THR A 15 12.53 16.23 -39.48
C THR A 15 11.07 16.08 -39.05
N PRO A 16 10.57 14.86 -38.83
CA PRO A 16 9.16 14.68 -38.50
C PRO A 16 8.87 15.53 -37.26
N PRO A 17 7.77 16.32 -37.26
CA PRO A 17 7.42 17.10 -36.08
C PRO A 17 7.40 16.15 -34.89
N PRO A 18 7.94 16.56 -33.72
CA PRO A 18 7.99 15.68 -32.56
C PRO A 18 6.59 15.09 -32.39
N HIS A 19 6.54 13.76 -32.46
CA HIS A 19 5.30 13.00 -32.59
C HIS A 19 4.29 13.60 -31.61
N PRO A 20 3.10 14.07 -32.05
CA PRO A 20 2.13 14.63 -31.12
C PRO A 20 1.89 13.55 -30.07
N ALA A 21 2.39 13.80 -28.87
CA ALA A 21 2.29 12.88 -27.76
C ALA A 21 0.80 12.86 -27.44
N TYR A 22 0.10 11.85 -27.95
CA TYR A 22 -1.31 11.68 -27.69
C TYR A 22 -1.46 11.37 -26.20
N ARG A 23 -1.69 12.42 -25.41
CA ARG A 23 -1.88 12.31 -23.96
C ARG A 23 -3.34 11.95 -23.72
N MET A 24 -3.62 10.66 -23.64
CA MET A 24 -4.92 10.14 -23.20
C MET A 24 -5.01 10.29 -21.68
N THR A 25 -5.55 11.40 -21.19
CA THR A 25 -5.82 11.57 -19.75
C THR A 25 -7.16 10.94 -19.40
N ALA A 26 -7.12 9.73 -18.84
CA ALA A 26 -8.29 9.15 -18.19
C ALA A 26 -8.56 9.90 -16.88
N ARG A 27 -9.74 10.52 -16.76
CA ARG A 27 -10.17 11.13 -15.49
C ARG A 27 -10.93 10.08 -14.69
N ILE A 28 -10.35 9.65 -13.58
CA ILE A 28 -11.04 8.84 -12.58
C ILE A 28 -11.89 9.75 -11.70
N SER A 29 -13.17 9.42 -11.53
CA SER A 29 -14.05 10.08 -10.57
C SER A 29 -14.06 9.27 -9.28
N ILE A 30 -13.81 9.92 -8.15
CA ILE A 30 -13.98 9.32 -6.82
C ILE A 30 -15.34 9.79 -6.29
N PRO A 31 -16.31 8.89 -6.09
CA PRO A 31 -17.62 9.26 -5.54
C PRO A 31 -17.47 9.77 -4.11
N ALA A 32 -18.42 10.61 -3.69
CA ALA A 32 -18.46 11.09 -2.32
C ALA A 32 -18.55 9.92 -1.32
N PRO A 33 -17.87 9.98 -0.16
CA PRO A 33 -17.99 8.96 0.87
C PRO A 33 -19.45 8.84 1.31
N VAL A 34 -20.00 7.62 1.26
CA VAL A 34 -21.31 7.34 1.86
C VAL A 34 -21.19 7.53 3.38
N PRO A 35 -22.09 8.30 4.03
CA PRO A 35 -22.10 8.40 5.47
C PRO A 35 -22.23 7.00 6.06
N MET A 36 -21.19 6.56 6.78
CA MET A 36 -21.21 5.27 7.45
C MET A 36 -22.30 5.34 8.54
N PRO A 37 -23.25 4.40 8.60
CA PRO A 37 -24.24 4.39 9.67
C PRO A 37 -23.54 4.46 11.02
N ALA A 38 -24.02 5.37 11.87
CA ALA A 38 -23.60 5.40 13.27
C ALA A 38 -24.11 4.12 13.92
N TRP A 39 -23.18 3.22 14.26
CA TRP A 39 -23.51 1.98 14.95
C TRP A 39 -24.09 2.33 16.32
N THR A 40 -25.24 1.77 16.64
CA THR A 40 -25.85 1.90 17.96
C THR A 40 -25.16 0.96 18.95
N ASP A 41 -25.17 1.32 20.24
CA ASP A 41 -24.60 0.49 21.31
C ASP A 41 -25.13 -0.96 21.28
N SER A 42 -26.42 -1.12 20.96
CA SER A 42 -27.06 -2.43 20.80
C SER A 42 -26.50 -3.28 19.66
N GLU A 43 -26.01 -2.66 18.58
CA GLU A 43 -25.38 -3.35 17.45
C GLU A 43 -23.96 -3.79 17.80
N VAL A 44 -23.23 -2.96 18.54
CA VAL A 44 -21.91 -3.29 19.07
C VAL A 44 -22.02 -4.44 20.06
N VAL A 45 -22.97 -4.39 21.01
CA VAL A 45 -23.20 -5.48 21.98
C VAL A 45 -23.64 -6.76 21.28
N ARG A 46 -24.49 -6.67 20.24
CA ARG A 46 -24.93 -7.84 19.48
C ARG A 46 -23.79 -8.46 18.68
N LEU A 47 -22.93 -7.66 18.05
CA LEU A 47 -21.71 -8.14 17.42
C LEU A 47 -20.77 -8.78 18.44
N LEU A 48 -20.56 -8.13 19.58
CA LEU A 48 -19.71 -8.68 20.64
C LEU A 48 -20.28 -10.00 21.16
N THR A 49 -21.60 -10.16 21.26
CA THR A 49 -22.24 -11.42 21.63
C THR A 49 -21.99 -12.54 20.61
N ILE A 50 -21.89 -12.20 19.32
CA ILE A 50 -21.60 -13.18 18.24
C ILE A 50 -20.12 -13.57 18.23
N PHE A 51 -19.21 -12.61 18.44
CA PHE A 51 -17.76 -12.83 18.40
C PHE A 51 -17.15 -13.26 19.74
N SER A 52 -17.85 -12.98 20.84
CA SER A 52 -17.47 -13.34 22.22
C SER A 52 -18.70 -13.91 22.91
N PRO A 53 -19.16 -15.12 22.51
CA PRO A 53 -20.20 -15.81 23.24
C PRO A 53 -19.77 -15.97 24.71
N PRO A 54 -20.71 -16.02 25.66
CA PRO A 54 -20.40 -16.18 27.07
C PRO A 54 -19.45 -17.36 27.25
N ALA A 55 -18.45 -17.19 28.11
CA ALA A 55 -17.45 -18.20 28.41
C ALA A 55 -18.11 -19.41 29.09
N SER A 56 -18.70 -20.27 28.27
CA SER A 56 -19.15 -21.59 28.66
C SER A 56 -17.90 -22.46 28.85
N PRO A 57 -17.83 -23.35 29.86
CA PRO A 57 -16.68 -24.24 30.04
C PRO A 57 -16.49 -25.23 28.89
N LEU A 58 -17.47 -25.33 27.98
CA LEU A 58 -17.43 -26.10 26.74
C LEU A 58 -17.09 -25.22 25.51
N SER A 59 -16.73 -23.96 25.70
CA SER A 59 -16.33 -23.08 24.61
C SER A 59 -15.05 -23.60 23.94
N PRO A 60 -14.94 -23.52 22.61
CA PRO A 60 -13.72 -23.93 21.90
C PRO A 60 -12.47 -23.15 22.33
N TRP A 61 -12.67 -21.94 22.90
CA TRP A 61 -11.61 -21.10 23.47
C TRP A 61 -11.10 -21.56 24.85
N SER A 62 -11.82 -22.45 25.53
CA SER A 62 -11.38 -23.03 26.80
C SER A 62 -10.45 -24.24 26.62
N SER A 63 -10.32 -24.75 25.39
CA SER A 63 -9.36 -25.81 25.08
C SER A 63 -7.94 -25.28 25.23
N PRO A 64 -7.02 -26.04 25.84
CA PRO A 64 -5.60 -25.70 25.79
C PRO A 64 -5.19 -25.60 24.31
N PRO A 65 -4.35 -24.63 23.95
CA PRO A 65 -3.88 -24.50 22.57
C PRO A 65 -3.26 -25.84 22.13
N PRO A 66 -3.43 -26.23 20.85
CA PRO A 66 -2.83 -27.46 20.37
C PRO A 66 -1.34 -27.45 20.71
N GLN A 67 -0.87 -28.51 21.38
CA GLN A 67 0.54 -28.68 21.68
C GLN A 67 1.25 -29.03 20.38
N ILE A 68 1.50 -28.02 19.57
CA ILE A 68 2.35 -28.12 18.39
C ILE A 68 3.77 -28.25 18.93
N THR A 69 4.31 -29.46 18.92
CA THR A 69 5.73 -29.69 19.19
C THR A 69 6.52 -28.94 18.13
N PHE A 70 7.10 -27.81 18.50
CA PHE A 70 8.03 -27.11 17.62
C PHE A 70 9.24 -28.02 17.39
N PRO A 71 9.63 -28.27 16.13
CA PRO A 71 10.91 -28.91 15.87
C PRO A 71 12.03 -27.99 16.38
N PRO A 72 13.17 -28.55 16.81
CA PRO A 72 14.32 -27.74 17.20
C PRO A 72 14.74 -26.86 16.01
N LEU A 73 14.94 -25.56 16.27
CA LEU A 73 15.48 -24.65 15.28
C LEU A 73 16.91 -25.11 14.90
N PRO A 74 17.31 -25.04 13.62
CA PRO A 74 18.68 -25.32 13.24
C PRO A 74 19.62 -24.36 13.99
N PRO A 75 20.83 -24.80 14.39
CA PRO A 75 21.82 -23.92 14.97
C PRO A 75 22.07 -22.75 14.02
N ILE A 76 21.70 -21.54 14.43
CA ILE A 76 22.09 -20.35 13.70
C ILE A 76 23.59 -20.19 13.90
N LEU A 77 24.35 -20.13 12.80
CA LEU A 77 25.81 -20.02 12.85
C LEU A 77 26.26 -18.73 13.55
N SER A 78 25.35 -17.74 13.69
CA SER A 78 25.46 -16.59 14.58
C SER A 78 24.04 -16.07 14.91
N PRO A 79 23.73 -15.69 16.16
CA PRO A 79 22.56 -14.86 16.41
C PRO A 79 22.70 -13.52 15.68
N PRO A 80 21.60 -12.92 15.18
CA PRO A 80 21.66 -11.56 14.67
C PRO A 80 22.12 -10.65 15.81
N SER A 81 23.17 -9.86 15.56
CA SER A 81 23.63 -8.87 16.54
C SER A 81 22.47 -7.93 16.90
N PRO A 82 22.25 -7.63 18.19
CA PRO A 82 21.30 -6.59 18.56
C PRO A 82 21.78 -5.30 17.90
N ILE A 83 20.97 -4.74 17.00
CA ILE A 83 21.17 -3.39 16.53
C ILE A 83 20.86 -2.52 17.74
N LEU A 84 21.90 -2.21 18.53
CA LEU A 84 21.85 -1.19 19.56
C LEU A 84 21.70 0.14 18.83
N SER A 85 20.47 0.44 18.41
CA SER A 85 20.09 1.79 18.01
C SER A 85 20.21 2.67 19.25
N SER A 86 21.41 3.19 19.50
CA SER A 86 21.67 4.19 20.54
C SER A 86 20.90 5.49 20.28
N ALA A 87 20.41 5.68 19.06
CA ALA A 87 19.56 6.79 18.71
C ALA A 87 18.08 6.44 18.97
N PRO A 88 17.36 7.19 19.82
CA PRO A 88 15.90 7.16 19.79
C PRO A 88 15.45 7.55 18.37
N PRO A 89 14.35 6.98 17.84
CA PRO A 89 13.78 7.46 16.59
C PRO A 89 13.56 8.97 16.72
N PRO A 90 13.83 9.78 15.67
CA PRO A 90 13.50 11.19 15.73
C PRO A 90 12.03 11.31 16.12
N SER A 91 11.78 12.00 17.24
CA SER A 91 10.43 12.24 17.74
C SER A 91 9.59 12.79 16.61
N LEU A 92 8.44 12.18 16.33
CA LEU A 92 7.46 12.67 15.37
C LEU A 92 6.81 13.91 16.00
N ILE A 93 7.52 15.04 15.95
CA ILE A 93 7.07 16.30 16.54
C ILE A 93 5.89 16.80 15.73
N ARG A 94 4.71 16.57 16.31
CA ARG A 94 3.45 17.31 16.17
C ARG A 94 3.71 18.75 15.69
N SER A 95 3.45 19.01 14.40
CA SER A 95 3.16 20.37 13.94
C SER A 95 1.70 20.66 14.25
N LEU A 96 1.41 21.07 15.48
CA LEU A 96 0.15 21.73 15.80
C LEU A 96 0.43 23.22 15.79
N GLY A 97 0.27 23.83 14.62
CA GLY A 97 0.24 25.28 14.49
C GLY A 97 -0.94 25.83 15.28
N TYR A 98 -0.63 26.50 16.39
CA TYR A 98 -1.46 27.52 17.01
C TYR A 98 -0.54 28.61 17.57
N GLN A 99 -0.21 29.57 16.71
CA GLN A 99 -0.61 30.97 16.85
C GLN A 99 -0.36 31.69 15.52
#